data_AF-A0A847VQ64-F1
#
_entry.id   AF-A0A847VQ64-F1
#
_cell.length_a   1.000
_cell.length_b   1.000
_cell.length_c   1.000
_cell.angle_alpha   90.00
_cell.angle_beta   90.00
_cell.angle_gamma   90.00
#
_symmetry.space_group_name_H-M   'P 1'
#
loop_
_entity.id
_entity.type
_entity.pdbx_description
1 polymer ?
#
loop_
_entity_poly.entity_id
_entity_poly.type
_entity_poly.pdbx_seq_one_letter_code
_entity_poly.pdbx_strand_id
1 'polypeptide(L)'
;MRADRKKTGILIIIIALIIIIAIIYFVFLRKSAITEPIEGLLEPEISDSLPAGEQVGQTTPGDKQPLVNYDVTTEAPHKINGDDLGKMSMSFAERFGSFSNQSNYGNFTDLSIMMTEAMNNWAKKNVENLRAKTSDSSYYGIHTTALTYEVKKFDDKAGVAEIYVQTQRRESTKDINGGEPFIQGINISLVKVNGDWLFDKAYWQE
;
A
#
# COMPACT_ATOMS: atom_id res chain seq x y z
N MET A 1 17.84 11.71 -66.85
CA MET A 1 16.89 12.58 -66.12
C MET A 1 17.61 13.18 -64.91
N ARG A 2 18.34 14.30 -65.11
CA ARG A 2 19.12 15.01 -64.07
C ARG A 2 18.34 16.22 -63.54
N ALA A 3 17.08 15.98 -63.19
CA ALA A 3 16.28 16.99 -62.53
C ALA A 3 16.51 16.88 -61.02
N ASP A 4 16.89 18.01 -60.43
CA ASP A 4 16.36 18.45 -59.15
C ASP A 4 16.96 17.90 -57.84
N ARG A 5 18.22 17.42 -57.83
CA ARG A 5 18.97 17.21 -56.57
C ARG A 5 18.99 18.46 -55.67
N LYS A 6 18.96 19.66 -56.27
CA LYS A 6 18.83 20.94 -55.57
C LYS A 6 17.45 21.10 -54.91
N LYS A 7 16.36 20.67 -55.57
CA LYS A 7 15.00 20.73 -54.99
C LYS A 7 14.81 19.67 -53.93
N THR A 8 15.42 18.49 -54.07
CA THR A 8 15.41 17.45 -53.02
C THR A 8 16.15 17.89 -51.77
N GLY A 9 17.29 18.58 -51.92
CA GLY A 9 18.02 19.16 -50.77
C GLY A 9 17.22 20.23 -50.05
N ILE A 10 16.57 21.13 -50.80
CA ILE A 10 15.67 22.15 -50.23
C ILE A 10 14.48 21.51 -49.51
N LEU A 11 13.90 20.45 -50.09
CA LEU A 11 12.78 19.72 -49.48
C LEU A 11 13.17 19.10 -48.13
N ILE A 12 14.35 18.49 -48.03
CA ILE A 12 14.86 17.90 -46.77
C ILE A 12 15.06 18.98 -45.70
N ILE A 13 15.60 20.14 -46.08
CA ILE A 13 15.79 21.27 -45.15
C ILE A 13 14.45 21.78 -44.64
N ILE A 14 13.43 21.91 -45.50
CA ILE A 14 12.08 22.34 -45.11
C ILE A 14 11.45 21.33 -44.14
N ILE A 15 11.56 20.03 -44.41
CA ILE A 15 11.02 18.98 -43.54
C ILE A 15 11.69 19.02 -42.16
N ALA A 16 13.02 19.17 -42.12
CA ALA A 16 13.76 19.29 -40.86
C ALA A 16 13.31 20.52 -40.05
N LEU A 17 13.05 21.64 -40.72
CA LEU A 17 12.59 22.88 -40.08
C LEU A 17 11.16 22.73 -39.52
N ILE A 18 10.28 22.02 -40.23
CA ILE A 18 8.92 21.70 -39.75
C ILE A 18 8.96 20.81 -38.51
N ILE A 19 9.86 19.81 -38.47
CA ILE A 19 10.02 18.93 -37.31
C ILE A 19 10.51 19.72 -36.08
N ILE A 20 11.47 20.64 -36.26
CA ILE A 20 11.95 21.49 -35.17
C ILE A 20 10.84 22.40 -34.64
N ILE A 21 10.04 23.01 -35.52
CA ILE A 21 8.89 23.83 -35.11
C ILE A 21 7.86 22.99 -34.35
N ALA A 22 7.58 21.75 -34.81
CA ALA A 22 6.66 20.85 -34.14
C ALA A 22 7.15 20.46 -32.72
N ILE A 23 8.45 20.21 -32.55
CA ILE A 23 9.05 19.93 -31.24
C ILE A 23 8.94 21.15 -30.32
N ILE A 24 9.27 22.35 -30.81
CA ILE A 24 9.15 23.58 -30.02
C ILE A 24 7.69 23.82 -29.63
N TYR A 25 6.75 23.63 -30.55
CA TYR A 25 5.32 23.74 -30.25
C TYR A 25 4.88 22.72 -29.19
N PHE A 26 5.30 21.46 -29.30
CA PHE A 26 4.90 20.41 -28.37
C PHE A 26 5.53 20.56 -26.98
N VAL A 27 6.76 21.06 -26.90
CA VAL A 27 7.47 21.28 -25.63
C VAL A 27 7.04 22.58 -24.94
N PHE A 28 6.81 23.67 -25.68
CA PHE A 28 6.55 24.99 -25.09
C PHE A 28 5.09 25.43 -25.09
N LEU A 29 4.24 24.96 -26.02
CA LEU A 29 2.81 25.35 -26.08
C LEU A 29 1.86 24.33 -25.47
N ARG A 30 2.35 23.15 -25.06
CA ARG A 30 1.58 22.29 -24.16
C ARG A 30 1.66 22.86 -22.75
N LYS A 31 0.98 24.00 -22.53
CA LYS A 31 0.58 24.42 -21.19
C LYS A 31 -0.24 23.27 -20.61
N SER A 32 0.36 22.50 -19.71
CA SER A 32 -0.39 21.66 -18.80
C SER A 32 -1.49 22.52 -18.22
N ALA A 33 -2.74 22.06 -18.28
CA ALA A 33 -3.79 22.62 -17.46
C ALA A 33 -3.30 22.50 -16.01
N ILE A 34 -2.77 23.60 -15.48
CA ILE A 34 -2.52 23.78 -14.07
C ILE A 34 -3.92 23.72 -13.48
N THR A 35 -4.29 22.59 -12.88
CA THR A 35 -5.40 22.56 -11.94
C THR A 35 -5.06 23.62 -10.91
N GLU A 36 -5.87 24.68 -10.86
CA GLU A 36 -5.70 25.75 -9.90
C GLU A 36 -5.61 25.15 -8.49
N PRO A 37 -4.77 25.71 -7.61
CA PRO A 37 -4.83 25.38 -6.20
C PRO A 37 -6.27 25.64 -5.73
N ILE A 38 -6.87 24.66 -5.07
CA ILE A 38 -8.15 24.87 -4.38
C ILE A 38 -7.88 25.90 -3.27
N GLU A 39 -8.06 27.18 -3.57
CA GLU A 39 -8.28 28.22 -2.56
C GLU A 39 -9.60 27.88 -1.87
N GLY A 40 -9.50 27.32 -0.66
CA GLY A 40 -10.67 26.87 0.09
C GLY A 40 -10.44 25.79 1.14
N LEU A 41 -9.19 25.44 1.47
CA LEU A 41 -8.92 24.82 2.77
C LEU A 41 -9.04 25.91 3.83
N LEU A 42 -10.27 26.08 4.32
CA LEU A 42 -10.52 26.74 5.60
C LEU A 42 -9.60 26.06 6.62
N GLU A 43 -8.67 26.84 7.16
CA GLU A 43 -8.02 26.53 8.42
C GLU A 43 -9.13 26.23 9.43
N PRO A 44 -9.11 25.08 10.14
CA PRO A 44 -10.13 24.85 11.15
C PRO A 44 -9.94 25.90 12.24
N GLU A 45 -10.84 26.90 12.27
CA GLU A 45 -11.01 27.72 13.45
C GLU A 45 -11.33 26.77 14.61
N ILE A 46 -10.41 26.71 15.57
CA ILE A 46 -10.65 26.04 16.84
C ILE A 46 -11.67 26.91 17.57
N SER A 47 -12.95 26.59 17.40
CA SER A 47 -14.02 27.18 18.19
C SER A 47 -13.94 26.62 19.61
N ASP A 48 -13.38 27.41 20.53
CA ASP A 48 -13.43 27.19 21.99
C ASP A 48 -14.86 27.42 22.52
N SER A 49 -15.81 26.61 22.07
CA SER A 49 -17.16 26.57 22.64
C SER A 49 -17.61 25.12 22.79
N LEU A 50 -17.31 24.54 23.95
CA LEU A 50 -18.07 23.42 24.46
C LEU A 50 -19.54 23.86 24.60
N PRO A 51 -20.52 23.16 24.00
CA PRO A 51 -21.92 23.42 24.31
C PRO A 51 -22.21 22.91 25.71
N ALA A 52 -22.20 23.80 26.69
CA ALA A 52 -22.93 23.59 27.93
C ALA A 52 -24.42 23.76 27.61
N GLY A 53 -25.08 22.65 27.23
CA GLY A 53 -26.50 22.65 26.94
C GLY A 53 -27.00 21.27 26.57
N GLU A 54 -27.80 20.70 27.46
CA GLU A 54 -28.53 19.45 27.27
C GLU A 54 -29.58 19.65 26.18
N GLN A 55 -29.18 19.46 24.92
CA GLN A 55 -30.09 19.42 23.78
C GLN A 55 -30.52 17.97 23.59
N VAL A 56 -31.76 17.67 23.99
CA VAL A 56 -32.40 16.37 23.71
C VAL A 56 -32.68 16.34 22.20
N GLY A 57 -31.74 15.78 21.44
CA GLY A 57 -31.88 15.57 20.01
C GLY A 57 -33.05 14.63 19.70
N GLN A 58 -33.89 15.03 18.75
CA GLN A 58 -35.01 14.22 18.27
C GLN A 58 -34.45 13.08 17.40
N THR A 59 -34.45 11.86 17.94
CA THR A 59 -33.85 10.68 17.29
C THR A 59 -34.66 10.22 16.07
N THR A 60 -33.99 10.06 14.93
CA THR A 60 -34.47 9.38 13.72
C THR A 60 -34.50 7.85 13.96
N PRO A 61 -35.30 7.03 13.26
CA PRO A 61 -35.37 5.58 13.51
C PRO A 61 -34.05 4.80 13.41
N GLY A 62 -33.01 5.37 12.77
CA GLY A 62 -31.65 4.82 12.74
C GLY A 62 -30.76 5.19 13.95
N ASP A 63 -31.16 6.17 14.76
CA ASP A 63 -30.39 6.65 15.92
C ASP A 63 -30.61 5.78 17.17
N LYS A 64 -31.58 4.87 17.12
CA LYS A 64 -31.76 3.81 18.11
C LYS A 64 -31.19 2.53 17.52
N GLN A 65 -29.89 2.31 17.67
CA GLN A 65 -29.41 0.93 17.66
C GLN A 65 -30.24 0.18 18.70
N PRO A 66 -30.82 -0.99 18.38
CA PRO A 66 -31.40 -1.83 19.41
C PRO A 66 -30.33 -1.99 20.47
N LEU A 67 -30.65 -1.63 21.71
CA LEU A 67 -29.81 -2.00 22.86
C LEU A 67 -29.89 -3.52 22.95
N VAL A 68 -29.12 -4.20 22.11
CA VAL A 68 -28.82 -5.62 22.29
C VAL A 68 -27.93 -5.61 23.51
N ASN A 69 -28.52 -5.95 24.66
CA ASN A 69 -27.77 -6.14 25.88
C ASN A 69 -26.95 -7.42 25.69
N TYR A 70 -25.78 -7.26 25.07
CA TYR A 70 -24.88 -8.36 24.75
C TYR A 70 -24.17 -8.77 26.02
N ASP A 71 -24.60 -9.88 26.59
CA ASP A 71 -23.91 -10.47 27.73
C ASP A 71 -22.67 -11.21 27.22
N VAL A 72 -21.53 -10.50 27.23
CA VAL A 72 -20.22 -11.01 26.86
C VAL A 72 -19.82 -12.27 27.65
N THR A 73 -20.45 -12.53 28.80
CA THR A 73 -20.19 -13.73 29.62
C THR A 73 -20.84 -14.99 29.07
N THR A 74 -21.77 -14.86 28.13
CA THR A 74 -22.50 -15.98 27.49
C THR A 74 -21.88 -16.43 26.17
N GLU A 75 -20.89 -15.70 25.64
CA GLU A 75 -20.22 -16.06 24.41
C GLU A 75 -19.26 -17.24 24.62
N ALA A 76 -19.38 -18.26 23.77
CA ALA A 76 -18.42 -19.35 23.77
C ALA A 76 -17.03 -18.82 23.37
N PRO A 77 -15.93 -19.32 23.97
CA PRO A 77 -14.60 -18.86 23.59
C PRO A 77 -14.35 -19.12 22.10
N HIS A 78 -13.99 -18.05 21.39
CA HIS A 78 -13.69 -18.12 19.96
C HIS A 78 -12.54 -19.08 19.70
N LYS A 79 -12.73 -20.00 18.73
CA LYS A 79 -11.67 -20.89 18.27
C LYS A 79 -11.15 -20.37 16.94
N ILE A 80 -9.86 -20.01 16.94
CA ILE A 80 -9.14 -19.61 15.73
C ILE A 80 -9.34 -20.66 14.63
N ASN A 81 -9.74 -20.21 13.46
CA ASN A 81 -9.91 -21.01 12.27
C ASN A 81 -9.13 -20.43 11.08
N GLY A 82 -9.23 -21.06 9.90
CA GLY A 82 -8.52 -20.61 8.71
C GLY A 82 -8.91 -19.22 8.21
N ASP A 83 -10.16 -18.79 8.38
CA ASP A 83 -10.63 -17.44 7.99
C ASP A 83 -10.02 -16.37 8.90
N ASP A 84 -9.91 -16.64 10.21
CA ASP A 84 -9.21 -15.76 11.14
C ASP A 84 -7.74 -15.57 10.72
N LEU A 85 -7.03 -16.66 10.44
CA LEU A 85 -5.64 -16.61 9.99
C LEU A 85 -5.50 -15.98 8.60
N GLY A 86 -6.49 -16.13 7.75
CA GLY A 86 -6.59 -15.44 6.46
C GLY A 86 -6.61 -13.93 6.60
N LYS A 87 -7.51 -13.42 7.44
CA LYS A 87 -7.61 -11.98 7.77
C LYS A 87 -6.34 -11.45 8.43
N MET A 88 -5.78 -12.19 9.40
CA MET A 88 -4.49 -11.86 10.00
C MET A 88 -3.38 -11.79 8.95
N SER A 89 -3.37 -12.71 7.98
CA SER A 89 -2.36 -12.75 6.91
C SER A 89 -2.51 -11.60 5.93
N MET A 90 -3.73 -11.12 5.66
CA MET A 90 -3.93 -9.88 4.89
C MET A 90 -3.28 -8.69 5.59
N SER A 91 -3.60 -8.46 6.87
CA SER A 91 -3.01 -7.35 7.65
C SER A 91 -1.50 -7.49 7.77
N PHE A 92 -0.99 -8.71 7.91
CA PHE A 92 0.44 -8.99 7.86
C PHE A 92 1.03 -8.61 6.50
N ALA A 93 0.45 -9.04 5.39
CA ALA A 93 0.93 -8.75 4.05
C ALA A 93 1.01 -7.24 3.77
N GLU A 94 0.03 -6.46 4.24
CA GLU A 94 0.04 -5.00 4.12
C GLU A 94 1.20 -4.37 4.88
N ARG A 95 1.38 -4.72 6.16
CA ARG A 95 2.46 -4.19 7.00
C ARG A 95 3.84 -4.70 6.55
N PHE A 96 3.94 -5.95 6.15
CA PHE A 96 5.18 -6.58 5.71
C PHE A 96 5.61 -6.08 4.34
N GLY A 97 4.65 -5.88 3.43
CA GLY A 97 4.89 -5.37 2.09
C GLY A 97 5.04 -3.85 2.02
N SER A 98 4.56 -3.11 3.01
CA SER A 98 4.66 -1.65 3.05
C SER A 98 5.86 -1.19 3.86
N PHE A 99 6.84 -0.52 3.23
CA PHE A 99 8.02 -0.01 3.91
C PHE A 99 8.61 1.20 3.19
N SER A 100 9.45 1.98 3.88
CA SER A 100 10.22 3.05 3.25
C SER A 100 11.56 3.29 3.95
N ASN A 101 12.49 3.91 3.23
CA ASN A 101 13.75 4.35 3.80
C ASN A 101 13.57 5.47 4.84
N GLN A 102 12.62 6.38 4.65
CA GLN A 102 12.33 7.48 5.58
C GLN A 102 11.68 7.02 6.90
N SER A 103 10.88 5.94 6.87
CA SER A 103 10.35 5.31 8.08
C SER A 103 11.35 4.35 8.75
N ASN A 104 12.59 4.30 8.25
CA ASN A 104 13.64 3.37 8.68
C ASN A 104 13.16 1.91 8.75
N TYR A 105 12.26 1.52 7.85
CA TYR A 105 11.71 0.16 7.78
C TYR A 105 11.04 -0.29 9.10
N GLY A 106 10.46 0.64 9.87
CA GLY A 106 9.87 0.36 11.20
C GLY A 106 8.75 -0.69 11.20
N ASN A 107 8.05 -0.84 10.08
CA ASN A 107 7.01 -1.84 9.87
C ASN A 107 7.46 -3.29 10.14
N PHE A 108 8.74 -3.62 9.91
CA PHE A 108 9.28 -4.95 10.23
C PHE A 108 9.45 -5.15 11.73
N THR A 109 9.79 -4.09 12.46
CA THR A 109 9.90 -4.11 13.94
C THR A 109 8.52 -4.28 14.58
N ASP A 110 7.50 -3.60 14.07
CA ASP A 110 6.13 -3.69 14.60
C ASP A 110 5.55 -5.10 14.47
N LEU A 111 5.99 -5.85 13.46
CA LEU A 111 5.57 -7.24 13.24
C LEU A 111 6.36 -8.27 14.07
N SER A 112 7.42 -7.85 14.76
CA SER A 112 8.35 -8.76 15.44
C SER A 112 7.69 -9.72 16.43
N ILE A 113 6.66 -9.27 17.13
CA ILE A 113 5.90 -10.03 18.14
C ILE A 113 4.98 -11.10 17.53
N MET A 114 4.65 -10.97 16.24
CA MET A 114 3.79 -11.89 15.51
C MET A 114 4.59 -12.89 14.66
N MET A 115 5.92 -12.79 14.66
CA MET A 115 6.82 -13.62 13.86
C MET A 115 7.46 -14.72 14.71
N THR A 116 7.77 -15.86 14.10
CA THR A 116 8.71 -16.81 14.71
C THR A 116 10.09 -16.18 14.84
N GLU A 117 10.93 -16.71 15.74
CA GLU A 117 12.30 -16.22 15.90
C GLU A 117 13.08 -16.27 14.57
N ALA A 118 12.90 -17.34 13.79
CA ALA A 118 13.52 -17.50 12.49
C ALA A 118 13.10 -16.40 11.50
N MET A 119 11.79 -16.12 11.40
CA MET A 119 11.25 -15.07 10.54
C MET A 119 11.71 -13.67 10.99
N ASN A 120 11.75 -13.43 12.30
CA ASN A 120 12.22 -12.17 12.88
C ASN A 120 13.71 -11.91 12.53
N ASN A 121 14.55 -12.93 12.66
CA ASN A 121 15.96 -12.85 12.27
C ASN A 121 16.13 -12.62 10.76
N TRP A 122 15.31 -13.27 9.94
CA TRP A 122 15.28 -13.01 8.51
C TRP A 122 14.87 -11.55 8.21
N ALA A 123 13.83 -11.03 8.87
CA ALA A 123 13.33 -9.68 8.67
C ALA A 123 14.39 -8.62 9.01
N LYS A 124 15.11 -8.78 10.13
CA LYS A 124 16.24 -7.92 10.51
C LYS A 124 17.32 -7.87 9.43
N LYS A 125 17.74 -9.04 8.93
CA LYS A 125 18.73 -9.13 7.84
C LYS A 125 18.21 -8.52 6.54
N ASN A 126 16.92 -8.67 6.24
CA ASN A 126 16.31 -8.04 5.08
C ASN A 126 16.34 -6.51 5.19
N VAL A 127 16.04 -5.95 6.36
CA VAL A 127 16.14 -4.51 6.62
C VAL A 127 17.57 -3.99 6.45
N GLU A 128 18.57 -4.72 6.94
CA GLU A 128 19.99 -4.38 6.71
C GLU A 128 20.33 -4.32 5.21
N ASN A 129 19.87 -5.31 4.44
CA ASN A 129 20.05 -5.34 2.99
C ASN A 129 19.34 -4.17 2.28
N LEU A 130 18.14 -3.80 2.73
CA LEU A 130 17.41 -2.66 2.17
C LEU A 130 18.14 -1.35 2.43
N ARG A 131 18.65 -1.14 3.66
CA ARG A 131 19.49 0.02 4.01
C ARG A 131 20.75 0.10 3.15
N ALA A 132 21.42 -1.02 2.92
CA ALA A 132 22.62 -1.05 2.07
C ALA A 132 22.35 -0.66 0.61
N LYS A 133 21.13 -0.87 0.11
CA LYS A 133 20.71 -0.53 -1.27
C LYS A 133 20.21 0.90 -1.42
N THR A 134 19.78 1.54 -0.33
CA THR A 134 19.28 2.93 -0.33
C THR A 134 20.38 3.86 0.17
N SER A 135 21.41 4.04 -0.66
CA SER A 135 22.53 4.97 -0.37
C SER A 135 22.20 6.43 -0.71
N ASP A 136 21.16 6.67 -1.49
CA ASP A 136 20.77 8.00 -1.95
C ASP A 136 19.77 8.64 -0.98
N SER A 137 19.82 9.97 -0.83
CA SER A 137 18.89 10.75 0.00
C SER A 137 17.46 10.82 -0.58
N SER A 138 17.23 10.27 -1.77
CA SER A 138 15.92 10.22 -2.38
C SER A 138 14.98 9.30 -1.62
N TYR A 139 13.70 9.65 -1.58
CA TYR A 139 12.69 8.78 -1.01
C TYR A 139 12.60 7.47 -1.81
N TYR A 140 12.43 6.37 -1.08
CA TYR A 140 12.06 5.08 -1.63
C TYR A 140 11.09 4.41 -0.67
N GLY A 141 9.95 3.95 -1.20
CA GLY A 141 9.00 3.19 -0.43
C GLY A 141 8.09 2.32 -1.29
N ILE A 142 7.52 1.30 -0.66
CA ILE A 142 6.47 0.49 -1.23
C ILE A 142 5.24 0.64 -0.35
N HIS A 143 4.09 0.83 -0.98
CA HIS A 143 2.78 0.70 -0.34
C HIS A 143 2.11 -0.57 -0.83
N THR A 144 1.54 -1.36 0.08
CA THR A 144 0.88 -2.63 -0.21
C THR A 144 -0.52 -2.63 0.39
N THR A 145 -1.52 -2.98 -0.41
CA THR A 145 -2.90 -3.19 -0.01
C THR A 145 -3.26 -4.66 -0.25
N ALA A 146 -3.83 -5.34 0.74
CA ALA A 146 -4.32 -6.69 0.55
C ALA A 146 -5.71 -6.66 -0.11
N LEU A 147 -5.91 -7.45 -1.15
CA LEU A 147 -7.15 -7.49 -1.92
C LEU A 147 -8.03 -8.67 -1.48
N THR A 148 -7.45 -9.86 -1.51
CA THR A 148 -8.12 -11.12 -1.17
C THR A 148 -7.13 -12.09 -0.58
N TYR A 149 -7.64 -13.15 0.05
CA TYR A 149 -6.82 -14.26 0.51
C TYR A 149 -7.47 -15.60 0.18
N GLU A 150 -6.66 -16.65 0.19
CA GLU A 150 -7.09 -18.04 0.03
C GLU A 150 -6.38 -18.90 1.07
N VAL A 151 -7.17 -19.65 1.85
CA VAL A 151 -6.65 -20.63 2.81
C VAL A 151 -6.21 -21.88 2.03
N LYS A 152 -4.91 -22.02 1.79
CA LYS A 152 -4.34 -23.18 1.09
C LYS A 152 -4.28 -24.41 2.00
N LYS A 153 -3.97 -24.18 3.27
CA LYS A 153 -3.88 -25.23 4.29
C LYS A 153 -4.23 -24.66 5.66
N PHE A 154 -4.97 -25.43 6.44
CA PHE A 154 -5.20 -25.16 7.85
C PHE A 154 -5.33 -26.48 8.61
N ASP A 155 -4.40 -26.72 9.54
CA ASP A 155 -4.45 -27.84 10.47
C ASP A 155 -4.15 -27.33 11.89
N ASP A 156 -5.21 -27.16 12.67
CA ASP A 156 -5.14 -26.64 14.03
C ASP A 156 -4.40 -27.58 15.00
N LYS A 157 -4.47 -28.89 14.76
CA LYS A 157 -3.84 -29.93 15.60
C LYS A 157 -2.36 -30.05 15.30
N ALA A 158 -1.99 -30.05 14.03
CA ALA A 158 -0.59 -30.02 13.60
C ALA A 158 0.05 -28.64 13.82
N GLY A 159 -0.76 -27.60 14.03
CA GLY A 159 -0.28 -26.24 14.27
C GLY A 159 0.37 -25.63 13.05
N VAL A 160 -0.17 -25.89 11.85
CA VAL A 160 0.34 -25.34 10.58
C VAL A 160 -0.77 -24.75 9.73
N ALA A 161 -0.47 -23.62 9.08
CA ALA A 161 -1.36 -23.01 8.09
C ALA A 161 -0.56 -22.39 6.95
N GLU A 162 -1.15 -22.38 5.76
CA GLU A 162 -0.60 -21.74 4.56
C GLU A 162 -1.70 -20.90 3.93
N ILE A 163 -1.42 -19.61 3.77
CA ILE A 163 -2.34 -18.62 3.26
C ILE A 163 -1.70 -17.95 2.05
N TYR A 164 -2.42 -17.91 0.94
CA TYR A 164 -2.08 -17.06 -0.19
C TYR A 164 -2.81 -15.73 -0.05
N VAL A 165 -2.13 -14.61 -0.23
CA VAL A 165 -2.75 -13.28 -0.24
C VAL A 165 -2.46 -12.59 -1.57
N GLN A 166 -3.50 -12.16 -2.25
CA GLN A 166 -3.38 -11.29 -3.42
C GLN A 166 -3.26 -9.84 -2.94
N THR A 167 -2.24 -9.13 -3.41
CA THR A 167 -2.02 -7.72 -3.05
C THR A 167 -1.98 -6.83 -4.28
N GLN A 168 -2.29 -5.55 -4.08
CA GLN A 168 -1.91 -4.45 -4.97
C GLN A 168 -0.77 -3.68 -4.32
N ARG A 169 0.30 -3.45 -5.07
CA ARG A 169 1.51 -2.77 -4.60
C ARG A 169 1.79 -1.55 -5.45
N ARG A 170 2.40 -0.55 -4.84
CA ARG A 170 2.86 0.67 -5.52
C ARG A 170 4.24 1.03 -5.03
N GLU A 171 5.17 1.19 -5.95
CA GLU A 171 6.50 1.70 -5.65
C GLU A 171 6.50 3.23 -5.74
N SER A 172 7.15 3.90 -4.78
CA SER A 172 7.31 5.34 -4.75
C SER A 172 8.79 5.67 -4.65
N THR A 173 9.26 6.55 -5.52
CA THR A 173 10.66 7.01 -5.54
C THR A 173 10.69 8.52 -5.26
N LYS A 174 10.80 9.37 -6.28
CA LYS A 174 10.84 10.84 -6.08
C LYS A 174 9.49 11.42 -5.65
N ASP A 175 8.41 10.87 -6.20
CA ASP A 175 7.04 11.29 -5.91
C ASP A 175 6.34 10.26 -5.03
N ILE A 176 5.79 10.70 -3.90
CA ILE A 176 4.96 9.85 -3.03
C ILE A 176 3.74 9.41 -3.84
N ASN A 177 3.52 8.09 -3.92
CA ASN A 177 2.49 7.47 -4.74
C ASN A 177 2.64 7.68 -6.27
N GLY A 178 3.83 8.04 -6.76
CA GLY A 178 4.07 8.30 -8.18
C GLY A 178 4.14 7.07 -9.08
N GLY A 179 4.41 5.87 -8.53
CA GLY A 179 4.48 4.65 -9.33
C GLY A 179 3.11 4.10 -9.73
N GLU A 180 3.08 3.37 -10.84
CA GLU A 180 1.90 2.60 -11.27
C GLU A 180 1.64 1.44 -10.31
N PRO A 181 0.36 1.17 -9.94
CA PRO A 181 0.03 0.02 -9.13
C PRO A 181 0.22 -1.28 -9.91
N PHE A 182 0.72 -2.32 -9.25
CA PHE A 182 0.86 -3.66 -9.79
C PHE A 182 0.29 -4.71 -8.84
N ILE A 183 -0.18 -5.82 -9.41
CA ILE A 183 -0.73 -6.93 -8.65
C ILE A 183 0.41 -7.91 -8.35
N GLN A 184 0.51 -8.35 -7.10
CA GLN A 184 1.49 -9.36 -6.70
C GLN A 184 0.90 -10.27 -5.61
N GLY A 185 1.14 -11.56 -5.73
CA GLY A 185 0.76 -12.54 -4.70
C GLY A 185 1.83 -12.71 -3.63
N ILE A 186 1.44 -13.16 -2.45
CA ILE A 186 2.37 -13.62 -1.40
C ILE A 186 1.86 -14.91 -0.78
N ASN A 187 2.75 -15.90 -0.66
CA ASN A 187 2.52 -17.12 0.11
C ASN A 187 3.05 -16.93 1.53
N ILE A 188 2.19 -17.08 2.52
CA ILE A 188 2.49 -16.90 3.93
C ILE A 188 2.29 -18.22 4.67
N SER A 189 3.28 -18.63 5.45
CA SER A 189 3.19 -19.80 6.32
C SER A 189 3.09 -19.36 7.77
N LEU A 190 2.18 -19.98 8.52
CA LEU A 190 2.03 -19.78 9.95
C LEU A 190 2.24 -21.10 10.68
N VAL A 191 2.82 -21.01 11.87
CA VAL A 191 2.98 -22.15 12.78
C VAL A 191 2.50 -21.78 14.17
N LYS A 192 1.92 -22.76 14.87
CA LYS A 192 1.49 -22.58 16.25
C LYS A 192 2.65 -22.86 17.20
N VAL A 193 3.07 -21.86 17.97
CA VAL A 193 4.14 -21.93 18.96
C VAL A 193 3.55 -21.60 20.32
N ASN A 194 3.65 -22.51 21.28
CA ASN A 194 3.12 -22.33 22.64
C ASN A 194 1.63 -21.95 22.73
N GLY A 195 0.84 -22.31 21.71
CA GLY A 195 -0.59 -22.00 21.63
C GLY A 195 -0.94 -20.84 20.71
N ASP A 196 0.03 -20.00 20.36
CA ASP A 196 -0.16 -18.82 19.53
C ASP A 196 0.26 -19.07 18.08
N TRP A 197 -0.50 -18.54 17.13
CA TRP A 197 -0.17 -18.59 15.71
C TRP A 197 0.81 -17.47 15.35
N LEU A 198 1.99 -17.84 14.86
CA LEU A 198 3.05 -16.92 14.46
C LEU A 198 3.38 -17.09 12.97
N PHE A 199 3.74 -15.98 12.32
CA PHE A 199 4.22 -15.96 10.95
C PHE A 199 5.63 -16.54 10.86
N ASP A 200 5.78 -17.62 10.10
CA ASP A 200 7.04 -18.35 9.96
C ASP A 200 7.76 -17.99 8.66
N LYS A 201 7.02 -17.80 7.56
CA LYS A 201 7.59 -17.53 6.24
C LYS A 201 6.66 -16.65 5.43
N ALA A 202 7.24 -15.84 4.54
CA ALA A 202 6.50 -15.02 3.59
C ALA A 202 7.30 -14.89 2.28
N TYR A 203 6.71 -15.31 1.16
CA TYR A 203 7.36 -15.34 -0.15
C TYR A 203 6.49 -14.65 -1.20
N TRP A 204 6.99 -13.54 -1.73
CA TRP A 204 6.37 -12.88 -2.89
C TRP A 204 6.40 -13.80 -4.09
N GLN A 205 5.30 -13.82 -4.85
CA GLN A 205 5.16 -14.58 -6.08
C GLN A 205 5.44 -13.66 -7.28
N GLU A 206 5.92 -14.26 -8.38
CA GLU A 206 6.10 -13.57 -9.66
C GLU A 206 4.75 -13.30 -10.36
#